data_AF-V9V9N2-F1
#
_entry.id   AF-V9V9N2-F1
#
_cell.length_a   1.000
_cell.length_b   1.000
_cell.length_c   1.000
_cell.angle_alpha   90.00
_cell.angle_beta   90.00
_cell.angle_gamma   90.00
#
_symmetry.space_group_name_H-M   'P 1'
#
loop_
_entity.id
_entity.type
_entity.pdbx_description
1 polymer ?
#
loop_
_entity_poly.entity_id
_entity_poly.type
_entity_poly.pdbx_seq_one_letter_code
_entity_poly.pdbx_strand_id
1 'polypeptide(L)'
;MRSVLTAGLLLLSMSALAYSVPESFSAALASAKAAADQGEACMTELKTTGRIEACRFFSKSHDVYKVKLRNLQSTLSEAKGGPEAAASEISSEDWTALKNEGKKIQLTIDYVDSYAEFHK
;
A
#
# COMPACT_ATOMS: atom_id res chain seq x y z
N MET A 1 41.90 -45.50 4.93
CA MET A 1 40.68 -45.33 4.12
C MET A 1 39.80 -44.31 4.80
N ARG A 2 39.46 -43.24 4.08
CA ARG A 2 38.70 -42.07 4.53
C ARG A 2 37.22 -42.45 4.67
N SER A 3 36.66 -42.32 5.87
CA SER A 3 35.21 -42.22 6.09
C SER A 3 34.93 -40.95 6.87
N VAL A 4 35.01 -39.81 6.17
CA VAL A 4 34.48 -38.52 6.59
C VAL A 4 33.57 -38.10 5.46
N LEU A 5 32.27 -38.35 5.58
CA LEU A 5 31.15 -38.00 4.68
C LEU A 5 30.06 -38.98 5.12
N THR A 6 29.15 -38.67 6.02
CA THR A 6 27.88 -37.98 5.70
C THR A 6 27.15 -37.64 7.01
N ALA A 7 27.52 -36.54 7.67
CA ALA A 7 26.76 -36.03 8.83
C ALA A 7 26.69 -34.50 8.83
N GLY A 8 26.73 -33.90 7.65
CA GLY A 8 26.78 -32.45 7.50
C GLY A 8 26.20 -32.03 6.16
N LEU A 9 24.92 -32.32 5.91
CA LEU A 9 24.20 -31.71 4.79
C LEU A 9 22.67 -31.80 4.96
N LEU A 10 22.14 -31.48 6.13
CA LEU A 10 20.68 -31.36 6.34
C LEU A 10 20.28 -30.08 7.10
N LEU A 11 21.13 -29.06 7.07
CA LEU A 11 20.88 -27.75 7.71
C LEU A 11 21.05 -26.55 6.76
N LEU A 12 20.97 -26.79 5.44
CA LEU A 12 21.16 -25.75 4.42
C LEU A 12 20.06 -25.82 3.35
N SER A 13 18.79 -25.70 3.75
CA SER A 13 17.72 -25.39 2.78
C SER A 13 16.42 -24.86 3.41
N MET A 14 16.47 -24.17 4.55
CA MET A 14 15.30 -23.42 5.07
C MET A 14 15.62 -21.95 5.34
N SER A 15 16.40 -21.34 4.43
CA SER A 15 16.64 -19.88 4.46
C SER A 15 16.23 -19.19 3.17
N ALA A 16 15.51 -19.87 2.29
CA ALA A 16 15.10 -19.32 1.01
C ALA A 16 13.62 -19.57 0.80
N LEU A 17 12.76 -18.91 1.58
CA LEU A 17 11.39 -18.52 1.23
C LEU A 17 10.90 -17.44 2.21
N ALA A 18 11.68 -16.37 2.42
CA ALA A 18 11.12 -15.13 2.94
C ALA A 18 10.28 -14.54 1.80
N TYR A 19 9.03 -14.97 1.68
CA TYR A 19 8.13 -14.42 0.68
C TYR A 19 7.84 -12.97 1.07
N SER A 20 8.22 -12.06 0.18
CA SER A 20 8.29 -10.64 0.43
C SER A 20 6.91 -10.00 0.41
N VAL A 21 6.09 -10.23 1.43
CA VAL A 21 4.85 -9.46 1.66
C VAL A 21 5.03 -8.31 2.69
N PRO A 22 5.90 -8.42 3.72
CA PRO A 22 6.00 -7.40 4.77
C PRO A 22 6.45 -6.01 4.30
N GLU A 23 7.37 -5.92 3.33
CA GLU A 23 7.90 -4.63 2.87
C GLU A 23 6.97 -3.94 1.84
N SER A 24 6.42 -4.71 0.90
CA SER A 24 5.47 -4.16 -0.09
C SER A 24 4.19 -3.64 0.56
N PHE A 25 3.72 -4.32 1.61
CA PHE A 25 2.54 -3.89 2.36
C PHE A 25 2.79 -2.60 3.14
N SER A 26 3.86 -2.55 3.95
CA SER A 26 4.19 -1.37 4.74
C SER A 26 4.41 -0.13 3.87
N ALA A 27 5.04 -0.28 2.70
CA ALA A 27 5.18 0.80 1.73
C ALA A 27 3.84 1.27 1.15
N ALA A 28 2.91 0.36 0.84
CA ALA A 28 1.58 0.70 0.37
C ALA A 28 0.77 1.43 1.44
N LEU A 29 0.81 0.96 2.70
CA LEU A 29 0.12 1.60 3.83
C LEU A 29 0.67 2.99 4.14
N ALA A 30 1.99 3.16 4.16
CA ALA A 30 2.61 4.46 4.36
C ALA A 30 2.22 5.47 3.27
N SER A 31 2.20 5.02 2.01
CA SER A 31 1.78 5.87 0.88
C SER A 31 0.28 6.21 0.94
N ALA A 32 -0.56 5.27 1.38
CA ALA A 32 -1.99 5.50 1.57
C ALA A 32 -2.25 6.55 2.66
N LYS A 33 -1.58 6.45 3.81
CA LYS A 33 -1.65 7.46 4.88
C LYS A 33 -1.23 8.84 4.38
N ALA A 34 -0.06 8.92 3.72
CA ALA A 34 0.42 10.19 3.18
C ALA A 34 -0.55 10.81 2.16
N ALA A 35 -1.19 9.99 1.31
CA ALA A 35 -2.21 10.47 0.38
C ALA A 35 -3.48 10.93 1.10
N ALA A 36 -3.91 10.22 2.15
CA ALA A 36 -5.06 10.61 2.96
C ALA A 36 -4.82 11.92 3.72
N ASP A 37 -3.67 12.10 4.36
CA ASP A 37 -3.30 13.32 5.09
C ASP A 37 -3.28 14.54 4.16
N GLN A 38 -2.74 14.37 2.95
CA GLN A 38 -2.74 15.44 1.93
C GLN A 38 -4.16 15.72 1.41
N GLY A 39 -5.00 14.70 1.33
CA GLY A 39 -6.41 14.86 0.99
C GLY A 39 -7.16 15.68 2.05
N GLU A 40 -6.95 15.38 3.33
CA GLU A 40 -7.53 16.15 4.45
C GLU A 40 -7.04 17.61 4.45
N ALA A 41 -5.76 17.84 4.19
CA ALA A 41 -5.21 19.18 4.05
C ALA A 41 -5.85 19.95 2.87
N CYS A 42 -6.00 19.30 1.72
CA CYS A 42 -6.71 19.84 0.55
C CYS A 42 -8.16 20.22 0.90
N MET A 43 -8.91 19.33 1.55
CA MET A 43 -10.28 19.58 1.98
C MET A 43 -10.41 20.76 2.94
N THR A 44 -9.44 20.90 3.85
CA THR A 44 -9.38 22.03 4.79
C THR A 44 -9.18 23.35 4.03
N GLU A 45 -8.17 23.41 3.15
CA GLU A 45 -7.89 24.63 2.37
C GLU A 45 -9.05 24.99 1.43
N LEU A 46 -9.71 24.01 0.81
CA LEU A 46 -10.90 24.22 0.00
C LEU A 46 -12.05 24.83 0.80
N LYS A 47 -12.33 24.31 2.00
CA LYS A 47 -13.38 24.85 2.88
C LYS A 47 -13.05 26.25 3.39
N THR A 48 -11.77 26.54 3.61
CA THR A 48 -11.34 27.84 4.16
C THR A 48 -11.19 28.92 3.09
N THR A 49 -10.68 28.57 1.91
CA THR A 49 -10.29 29.56 0.88
C THR A 49 -11.00 29.41 -0.45
N GLY A 50 -11.69 28.29 -0.69
CA GLY A 50 -12.33 27.97 -1.97
C GLY A 50 -11.36 27.63 -3.11
N ARG A 51 -10.06 27.52 -2.85
CA ARG A 51 -9.04 27.30 -3.90
C ARG A 51 -8.68 25.83 -4.07
N ILE A 52 -8.87 25.34 -5.30
CA ILE A 52 -8.57 23.95 -5.67
C ILE A 52 -7.09 23.68 -5.93
N GLU A 53 -6.28 24.72 -6.15
CA GLU A 53 -4.86 24.57 -6.53
C GLU A 53 -4.03 23.88 -5.43
N ALA A 54 -4.47 23.98 -4.17
CA ALA A 54 -3.85 23.33 -3.03
C ALA A 54 -3.92 21.79 -3.11
N CYS A 55 -4.85 21.24 -3.88
CA CYS A 55 -5.04 19.80 -4.05
C CYS A 55 -4.04 19.15 -5.03
N ARG A 56 -3.07 19.92 -5.58
CA ARG A 56 -2.00 19.37 -6.44
C ARG A 56 -1.14 18.34 -5.72
N PHE A 57 -0.80 18.57 -4.45
CA PHE A 57 0.02 17.64 -3.66
C PHE A 57 -0.70 16.33 -3.37
N PHE A 58 -2.02 16.39 -3.16
CA PHE A 58 -2.88 15.22 -3.01
C PHE A 58 -2.81 14.30 -4.24
N SER A 59 -2.97 14.85 -5.46
CA SER A 59 -2.90 14.06 -6.70
C SER A 59 -1.57 13.31 -6.85
N LYS A 60 -0.44 13.94 -6.52
CA LYS A 60 0.88 13.31 -6.58
C LYS A 60 1.03 12.15 -5.59
N SER A 61 0.63 12.35 -4.33
CA SER A 61 0.70 11.29 -3.32
C SER A 61 -0.23 10.12 -3.66
N HIS A 62 -1.41 10.42 -4.20
CA HIS A 62 -2.35 9.41 -4.68
C HIS A 62 -1.77 8.55 -5.83
N ASP A 63 -1.07 9.15 -6.79
CA ASP A 63 -0.40 8.40 -7.86
C ASP A 63 0.68 7.44 -7.34
N VAL A 64 1.47 7.88 -6.36
CA VAL A 64 2.47 7.01 -5.70
C VAL A 64 1.78 5.84 -4.99
N TYR A 65 0.70 6.10 -4.25
CA TYR A 65 -0.10 5.05 -3.61
C TYR A 65 -0.61 4.02 -4.63
N LYS A 66 -1.17 4.45 -5.77
CA LYS A 66 -1.65 3.53 -6.82
C LYS A 66 -0.54 2.62 -7.36
N VAL A 67 0.66 3.15 -7.56
CA VAL A 67 1.82 2.34 -7.99
C VAL A 67 2.18 1.31 -6.92
N LYS A 68 2.29 1.71 -5.65
CA LYS A 68 2.61 0.79 -4.56
C LYS A 68 1.54 -0.29 -4.35
N LEU A 69 0.27 0.06 -4.50
CA LEU A 69 -0.84 -0.89 -4.42
C LEU A 69 -0.78 -1.93 -5.54
N ARG A 70 -0.52 -1.51 -6.78
CA ARG A 70 -0.34 -2.44 -7.91
C ARG A 70 0.84 -3.39 -7.68
N ASN A 71 1.96 -2.89 -7.18
CA ASN A 71 3.10 -3.72 -6.85
C ASN A 71 2.75 -4.75 -5.78
N LEU A 72 2.08 -4.33 -4.69
CA LEU A 72 1.59 -5.25 -3.66
C LEU A 72 0.68 -6.33 -4.27
N GLN A 73 -0.26 -5.95 -5.15
CA GLN A 73 -1.14 -6.92 -5.82
C GLN A 73 -0.37 -7.93 -6.68
N SER A 74 0.64 -7.48 -7.44
CA SER A 74 1.52 -8.37 -8.23
C SER A 74 2.26 -9.35 -7.31
N THR A 75 2.87 -8.83 -6.25
CA THR A 75 3.59 -9.64 -5.27
C THR A 75 2.70 -10.70 -4.62
N LEU A 76 1.47 -10.34 -4.24
CA LEU A 76 0.51 -11.29 -3.68
C LEU A 76 0.10 -12.36 -4.71
N SER A 77 -0.02 -12.01 -6.00
CA SER A 77 -0.34 -12.98 -7.06
C SER A 77 0.80 -13.95 -7.40
N GLU A 78 2.04 -13.53 -7.19
CA GLU A 78 3.26 -14.28 -7.55
C GLU A 78 3.81 -15.14 -6.39
N ALA A 79 3.32 -14.93 -5.17
CA ALA A 79 3.74 -15.69 -4.00
C ALA A 79 3.48 -17.20 -4.18
N LYS A 80 4.51 -18.04 -4.01
CA LYS A 80 4.30 -19.50 -4.10
C LYS A 80 3.51 -19.96 -2.88
N GLY A 81 2.45 -20.73 -3.14
CA GLY A 81 1.39 -21.00 -2.17
C GLY A 81 0.10 -20.23 -2.48
N GLY A 82 0.14 -19.32 -3.45
CA GLY A 82 -1.02 -18.55 -3.89
C GLY A 82 -1.27 -17.30 -3.04
N PRO A 83 -2.23 -16.45 -3.47
CA PRO A 83 -2.54 -15.18 -2.80
C PRO A 83 -3.00 -15.33 -1.35
N GLU A 84 -3.53 -16.49 -0.98
CA GLU A 84 -3.99 -16.80 0.38
C GLU A 84 -2.82 -16.94 1.36
N ALA A 85 -1.73 -17.62 0.96
CA ALA A 85 -0.53 -17.76 1.77
C ALA A 85 0.15 -16.39 2.00
N ALA A 86 0.22 -15.57 0.94
CA ALA A 86 0.78 -14.23 1.00
C ALA A 86 -0.06 -13.28 1.86
N ALA A 87 -1.39 -13.35 1.72
CA ALA A 87 -2.30 -12.54 2.52
C ALA A 87 -2.33 -12.96 3.99
N SER A 88 -2.03 -14.22 4.30
CA SER A 88 -1.99 -14.74 5.69
C SER A 88 -0.85 -14.16 6.53
N GLU A 89 0.16 -13.55 5.90
CA GLU A 89 1.25 -12.84 6.58
C GLU A 89 0.91 -11.38 6.92
N ILE A 90 -0.19 -10.84 6.38
CA ILE A 90 -0.69 -9.50 6.70
C ILE A 90 -1.82 -9.63 7.71
N SER A 91 -1.71 -8.92 8.84
CA SER A 91 -2.77 -8.93 9.84
C SER A 91 -4.10 -8.37 9.30
N SER A 92 -5.22 -8.85 9.83
CA SER A 92 -6.55 -8.32 9.48
C SER A 92 -6.70 -6.84 9.84
N GLU A 93 -6.03 -6.40 10.90
CA GLU A 93 -5.97 -5.00 11.36
C GLU A 93 -5.26 -4.12 10.34
N ASP A 94 -4.11 -4.55 9.85
CA ASP A 94 -3.33 -3.86 8.83
C ASP A 94 -4.09 -3.73 7.50
N TRP A 95 -4.73 -4.82 7.05
CA TRP A 95 -5.62 -4.78 5.89
C TRP A 95 -6.77 -3.80 6.05
N THR A 96 -7.34 -3.74 7.25
CA THR A 96 -8.41 -2.79 7.58
C THR A 96 -7.90 -1.36 7.53
N ALA A 97 -6.72 -1.10 8.07
CA ALA A 97 -6.08 0.21 8.03
C ALA A 97 -5.85 0.68 6.58
N LEU A 98 -5.29 -0.17 5.72
CA LEU A 98 -5.06 0.17 4.30
C LEU A 98 -6.37 0.52 3.57
N LYS A 99 -7.43 -0.26 3.81
CA LYS A 99 -8.77 -0.01 3.22
C LYS A 99 -9.36 1.31 3.72
N ASN A 100 -9.20 1.63 5.00
CA ASN A 100 -9.73 2.87 5.57
C ASN A 100 -9.05 4.10 4.98
N GLU A 101 -7.71 4.08 4.81
CA GLU A 101 -7.02 5.19 4.14
C GLU A 101 -7.44 5.33 2.67
N GLY A 102 -7.62 4.21 1.95
CA GLY A 102 -8.16 4.23 0.59
C GLY A 102 -9.54 4.88 0.50
N LYS A 103 -10.44 4.63 1.46
CA LYS A 103 -11.75 5.29 1.52
C LYS A 103 -11.65 6.80 1.72
N LYS A 104 -10.76 7.28 2.60
CA LYS A 104 -10.57 8.73 2.83
C LYS A 104 -10.08 9.44 1.56
N ILE A 105 -9.15 8.81 0.84
CA ILE A 105 -8.65 9.32 -0.45
C ILE A 105 -9.82 9.43 -1.44
N GLN A 106 -10.62 8.37 -1.61
CA GLN A 106 -11.74 8.37 -2.55
C GLN A 106 -12.77 9.47 -2.22
N LEU A 107 -13.17 9.59 -0.95
CA LEU A 107 -14.09 10.64 -0.51
C LEU A 107 -13.55 12.05 -0.80
N THR A 108 -12.23 12.23 -0.70
CA THR A 108 -11.60 13.51 -1.07
C THR A 108 -11.70 13.78 -2.56
N ILE A 109 -11.44 12.77 -3.41
CA ILE A 109 -11.56 12.89 -4.88
C ILE A 109 -13.00 13.28 -5.25
N ASP A 110 -13.97 12.51 -4.77
CA ASP A 110 -15.39 12.71 -5.10
C ASP A 110 -15.86 14.13 -4.74
N TYR A 111 -15.40 14.65 -3.59
CA TYR A 111 -15.71 16.00 -3.17
C TYR A 111 -15.04 17.06 -4.07
N VAL A 112 -13.75 16.90 -4.36
CA VAL A 112 -13.00 17.83 -5.22
C VAL A 112 -13.62 17.91 -6.61
N ASP A 113 -13.97 16.77 -7.18
CA ASP A 113 -14.61 16.68 -8.50
C ASP A 113 -15.99 17.37 -8.49
N SER A 114 -16.83 17.07 -7.49
CA SER A 114 -18.15 17.68 -7.32
C SER A 114 -18.06 19.21 -7.15
N TYR A 115 -17.09 19.70 -6.37
CA TYR A 115 -16.85 21.12 -6.17
C TYR A 115 -16.42 21.80 -7.48
N ALA A 116 -15.50 21.18 -8.21
CA ALA A 116 -15.03 21.68 -9.50
C ALA A 116 -16.15 21.74 -10.54
N GLU A 117 -17.10 20.81 -10.53
CA GLU A 117 -18.27 20.84 -11.43
C GLU A 117 -19.25 21.95 -11.09
N PHE A 118 -19.54 22.17 -9.80
CA PHE A 118 -20.47 23.21 -9.37
C PHE A 118 -19.97 24.65 -9.64
N HIS A 119 -18.66 24.84 -9.71
CA HIS A 119 -18.02 26.14 -9.88
C HIS A 119 -17.44 26.40 -11.29
N LYS A 120 -17.74 25.54 -12.27
CA LYS A 120 -17.52 25.81 -13.71
C LYS A 120 -18.61 26.72 -14.27
#